data_AF-A0A085MPZ9-F1
#
_entry.id   AF-A0A085MPZ9-F1
#
_cell.length_a   1.000
_cell.length_b   1.000
_cell.length_c   1.000
_cell.angle_alpha   90.00
_cell.angle_beta   90.00
_cell.angle_gamma   90.00
#
_symmetry.space_group_name_H-M   'P 1'
#
loop_
_entity.id
_entity.type
_entity.pdbx_description
1 polymer ?
#
loop_
_entity_poly.entity_id
_entity_poly.type
_entity_poly.pdbx_seq_one_letter_code
_entity_poly.pdbx_strand_id
1 'polypeptide(L)'
;MPSNKRAGVVYAVERACSGIYIGETGNTLEHTFKEHMDKLTSYKNGKTILNNGSSPTAQRGRPILNARATMEKAIPASAVVEHAARCDQPLQPKVLCYENNIRLRRIKEALYIRHNMTHNHDQGAEISELWAKIVTH
;
A
#
# COMPACT_ATOMS: atom_id res chain seq x y z
N MET A 1 3.21 -14.92 -2.89
CA MET A 1 1.93 -14.29 -2.51
C MET A 1 0.91 -15.40 -2.29
N PRO A 2 0.13 -15.39 -1.19
CA PRO A 2 -0.95 -16.37 -1.02
C PRO A 2 -1.96 -16.17 -2.16
N SER A 3 -2.28 -17.24 -2.90
CA SER A 3 -3.03 -17.17 -4.16
C SER A 3 -4.55 -16.99 -3.99
N ASN A 4 -4.97 -16.26 -2.95
CA ASN A 4 -6.36 -16.24 -2.54
C ASN A 4 -7.16 -15.25 -3.40
N LYS A 5 -7.99 -15.80 -4.30
CA LYS A 5 -8.80 -15.06 -5.27
C LYS A 5 -10.02 -14.35 -4.68
N ARG A 6 -10.19 -14.37 -3.35
CA ARG A 6 -11.35 -13.77 -2.68
C ARG A 6 -11.18 -12.25 -2.54
N ALA A 7 -12.21 -11.53 -2.98
CA ALA A 7 -12.32 -10.08 -2.92
C ALA A 7 -12.86 -9.59 -1.56
N GLY A 8 -12.87 -8.28 -1.34
CA GLY A 8 -13.39 -7.67 -0.11
C GLY A 8 -12.50 -8.00 1.09
N VAL A 9 -11.31 -7.40 1.15
CA VAL A 9 -10.29 -7.73 2.15
C VAL A 9 -9.88 -6.52 2.97
N VAL A 10 -9.69 -6.74 4.26
CA VAL A 10 -8.79 -5.91 5.07
C VAL A 10 -7.44 -6.64 5.10
N TYR A 11 -6.37 -5.92 4.81
CA TYR A 11 -5.04 -6.48 4.66
C TYR A 11 -4.00 -5.65 5.39
N ALA A 12 -2.89 -6.31 5.71
CA ALA A 12 -1.67 -5.70 6.16
C ALA A 12 -0.60 -5.80 5.08
N VAL A 13 0.28 -4.81 4.99
CA VAL A 13 1.57 -4.91 4.31
C VAL A 13 2.63 -4.72 5.38
N GLU A 14 3.25 -5.83 5.76
CA GLU A 14 4.29 -5.86 6.79
C GLU A 14 5.66 -5.66 6.15
N ARG A 15 6.55 -5.02 6.92
CA ARG A 15 7.96 -4.89 6.56
C ARG A 15 8.84 -4.97 7.79
N ALA A 16 9.95 -5.71 7.68
CA ALA A 16 10.92 -5.92 8.75
C ALA A 16 11.53 -4.64 9.37
N CYS A 17 11.74 -3.57 8.60
CA CYS A 17 12.48 -2.39 9.08
C CYS A 17 11.63 -1.29 9.72
N SER A 18 10.30 -1.28 9.52
CA SER A 18 9.53 -0.09 9.85
C SER A 18 8.21 -0.38 10.53
N GLY A 19 7.43 -1.39 10.13
CA GLY A 19 6.15 -1.70 10.77
C GLY A 19 5.11 -2.09 9.74
N ILE A 20 3.84 -1.85 10.06
CA ILE A 20 2.70 -2.39 9.30
C ILE A 20 1.90 -1.23 8.67
N TYR A 21 1.56 -1.37 7.39
CA TYR A 21 0.48 -0.60 6.76
C TYR A 21 -0.78 -1.45 6.74
N ILE A 22 -1.94 -0.87 7.05
CA ILE A 22 -3.23 -1.57 7.04
C ILE A 22 -4.15 -0.87 6.04
N GLY A 23 -4.89 -1.64 5.25
CA GLY A 23 -5.82 -1.07 4.27
C GLY A 23 -7.04 -1.96 4.01
N GLU A 24 -8.11 -1.37 3.49
CA GLU A 24 -9.21 -2.09 2.85
C GLU A 24 -9.16 -2.06 1.33
N THR A 25 -9.70 -3.09 0.70
CA THR A 25 -10.01 -3.08 -0.74
C THR A 25 -11.23 -3.93 -1.06
N GLY A 26 -12.02 -3.48 -2.03
CA GLY A 26 -13.07 -4.28 -2.64
C GLY A 26 -12.55 -5.34 -3.61
N ASN A 27 -11.27 -5.29 -4.00
CA ASN A 27 -10.62 -6.25 -4.91
C ASN A 27 -9.93 -7.39 -4.14
N THR A 28 -9.18 -8.24 -4.84
CA THR A 28 -8.29 -9.23 -4.19
C THR A 28 -7.04 -8.55 -3.63
N LEU A 29 -6.42 -9.19 -2.63
CA LEU A 29 -5.14 -8.71 -2.09
C LEU A 29 -4.06 -8.64 -3.16
N GLU A 30 -4.02 -9.61 -4.08
CA GLU A 30 -3.05 -9.67 -5.16
C GLU A 30 -3.16 -8.46 -6.09
N HIS A 31 -4.39 -8.09 -6.47
CA HIS A 31 -4.65 -6.93 -7.32
C HIS A 31 -4.18 -5.65 -6.65
N THR A 32 -4.63 -5.39 -5.41
CA THR A 32 -4.29 -4.15 -4.70
C THR A 32 -2.81 -4.09 -4.34
N PHE A 33 -2.19 -5.22 -3.99
CA PHE A 33 -0.75 -5.26 -3.78
C PHE A 33 0.03 -4.96 -5.06
N LYS A 34 -0.43 -5.49 -6.22
CA LYS A 34 0.16 -5.15 -7.51
C LYS A 34 0.07 -3.65 -7.81
N GLU A 35 -1.06 -3.00 -7.53
CA GLU A 35 -1.19 -1.55 -7.71
C GLU A 35 -0.16 -0.76 -6.88
N HIS A 36 0.10 -1.17 -5.63
CA HIS A 36 1.16 -0.59 -4.81
C HIS A 36 2.55 -0.84 -5.42
N MET A 37 2.80 -2.05 -5.94
CA MET A 37 4.09 -2.42 -6.53
C MET A 37 4.36 -1.70 -7.85
N ASP A 38 3.34 -1.43 -8.66
CA ASP A 38 3.46 -0.69 -9.91
C ASP A 38 3.86 0.78 -9.64
N LYS A 39 3.28 1.39 -8.60
CA LYS A 39 3.67 2.72 -8.12
C LYS A 39 5.09 2.73 -7.55
N LEU A 40 5.45 1.72 -6.75
CA LEU A 40 6.82 1.58 -6.21
C LEU A 40 7.85 1.37 -7.33
N THR A 41 7.50 0.59 -8.35
CA THR A 41 8.35 0.37 -9.53
C THR A 41 8.57 1.68 -10.29
N SER A 42 7.51 2.48 -10.46
CA SER A 42 7.60 3.80 -11.07
C SER A 42 8.54 4.73 -10.29
N TYR A 43 8.44 4.73 -8.94
CA TYR A 43 9.37 5.46 -8.07
C TYR A 43 10.82 4.99 -8.26
N LYS A 44 11.07 3.68 -8.18
CA LYS A 44 12.41 3.09 -8.31
C LYS A 44 13.03 3.39 -9.67
N ASN A 45 12.26 3.32 -10.74
CA ASN A 45 12.72 3.67 -12.08
C ASN A 45 13.12 5.15 -12.17
N GLY A 46 12.31 6.06 -11.62
CA GLY A 46 12.67 7.48 -11.53
C GLY A 46 13.95 7.71 -10.72
N LYS A 47 14.10 7.04 -9.59
CA LYS A 47 15.30 7.12 -8.73
C LYS A 47 16.56 6.66 -9.47
N THR A 48 16.47 5.53 -10.19
CA THR A 48 17.58 5.01 -11.01
C THR A 48 17.99 5.97 -12.12
N ILE A 49 17.02 6.59 -12.80
CA ILE A 49 17.29 7.59 -13.85
C ILE A 49 18.03 8.81 -13.27
N LEU A 50 17.57 9.35 -12.14
CA LEU A 50 18.21 10.48 -11.48
C LEU A 50 19.63 10.15 -10.99
N ASN A 51 19.83 8.95 -10.44
CA ASN A 51 21.12 8.54 -9.89
C ASN A 51 22.16 8.24 -10.98
N ASN A 52 21.74 7.61 -12.08
CA ASN A 52 22.66 7.12 -13.11
C ASN A 52 22.83 8.10 -14.28
N GLY A 53 22.14 9.25 -14.28
CA GLY A 53 22.13 10.21 -15.39
C GLY A 53 21.62 9.63 -16.72
N SER A 54 21.08 8.41 -16.68
CA SER A 54 20.67 7.66 -17.85
C SER A 54 19.24 8.05 -18.18
N SER A 55 19.04 8.99 -19.10
CA SER A 55 17.76 9.10 -19.81
C SER A 55 17.45 7.72 -20.41
N PRO A 56 16.28 7.12 -20.15
CA PRO A 56 15.90 5.92 -20.87
C PRO A 56 15.99 6.27 -22.35
N THR A 57 16.83 5.56 -23.09
CA THR A 57 16.88 5.68 -24.55
C THR A 57 15.45 5.54 -25.03
N ALA A 58 14.92 6.61 -25.63
CA ALA A 58 13.56 6.68 -26.10
C ALA A 58 13.37 5.61 -27.16
N GLN A 59 12.98 4.40 -26.75
CA GLN A 59 12.48 3.40 -27.66
C GLN A 59 11.15 3.94 -28.19
N ARG A 60 11.25 4.60 -29.34
CA ARG A 60 10.18 4.99 -30.27
C ARG A 60 8.98 5.69 -29.61
N GLY A 61 9.00 7.02 -29.61
CA GLY A 61 7.79 7.87 -29.46
C GLY A 61 7.26 8.08 -28.05
N ARG A 62 7.86 7.50 -27.01
CA ARG A 62 7.46 7.74 -25.61
C ARG A 62 8.07 9.05 -25.08
N PRO A 63 7.29 9.94 -24.45
CA PRO A 63 7.81 11.14 -23.80
C PRO A 63 8.90 10.76 -22.79
N ILE A 64 9.97 11.55 -22.74
CA ILE A 64 11.00 11.41 -21.70
C ILE A 64 10.30 11.49 -20.35
N LEU A 65 10.37 10.39 -19.59
CA LEU A 65 9.81 10.32 -18.25
C LEU A 65 10.52 11.39 -17.41
N ASN A 66 9.80 12.42 -16.96
CA ASN A 66 10.36 13.36 -15.99
C ASN A 66 10.53 12.61 -14.66
N ALA A 67 11.74 12.09 -14.46
CA ALA A 67 12.04 11.18 -13.37
C ALA A 67 11.71 11.75 -11.99
N ARG A 68 12.00 13.04 -11.77
CA ARG A 68 11.64 13.76 -10.55
C ARG A 68 10.13 13.83 -10.38
N ALA A 69 9.40 14.28 -11.40
CA ALA A 69 7.93 14.35 -11.34
C ALA A 69 7.28 12.97 -11.16
N THR A 70 7.85 11.91 -11.71
CA THR A 70 7.38 10.53 -11.48
C THR A 70 7.55 10.12 -10.03
N MET A 71 8.71 10.39 -9.42
CA MET A 71 8.95 10.07 -8.01
C MET A 71 8.02 10.87 -7.10
N GLU A 72 7.87 12.18 -7.35
CA GLU A 72 7.00 13.08 -6.58
C GLU A 72 5.52 12.66 -6.65
N LYS A 73 5.07 12.12 -7.78
CA LYS A 73 3.72 11.56 -7.92
C LYS A 73 3.55 10.20 -7.24
N ALA A 74 4.59 9.37 -7.22
CA ALA A 74 4.49 8.00 -6.72
C ALA A 74 4.42 7.94 -5.19
N ILE A 75 5.15 8.81 -4.47
CA ILE A 75 5.19 8.84 -2.99
C ILE A 75 3.78 9.01 -2.38
N PRO A 76 3.03 10.09 -2.67
CA PRO A 76 1.72 10.31 -2.03
C PRO A 76 0.62 9.40 -2.57
N ALA A 77 0.87 8.67 -3.67
CA ALA A 77 -0.12 7.78 -4.27
C ALA A 77 -0.34 6.49 -3.46
N SER A 78 0.52 6.20 -2.48
CA SER A 78 0.40 5.06 -1.58
C SER A 78 1.34 5.20 -0.39
N ALA A 79 0.80 5.07 0.83
CA ALA A 79 1.61 5.01 2.05
C ALA A 79 2.64 3.86 1.98
N VAL A 80 2.30 2.74 1.33
CA VAL A 80 3.24 1.63 1.10
C VAL A 80 4.44 2.11 0.28
N VAL A 81 4.24 2.97 -0.73
CA VAL A 81 5.32 3.52 -1.56
C VAL A 81 6.15 4.53 -0.78
N GLU A 82 5.52 5.44 -0.04
CA GLU A 82 6.24 6.40 0.80
C GLU A 82 7.21 5.69 1.76
N HIS A 83 6.73 4.67 2.46
CA HIS A 83 7.59 3.89 3.35
C HIS A 83 8.59 3.05 2.57
N ALA A 84 8.19 2.50 1.42
CA ALA A 84 9.07 1.70 0.59
C ALA A 84 10.19 2.45 -0.12
N ALA A 85 10.03 3.74 -0.33
CA ALA A 85 11.08 4.60 -0.87
C ALA A 85 12.30 4.74 0.06
N ARG A 86 12.10 4.57 1.37
CA ARG A 86 13.11 4.81 2.42
C ARG A 86 13.90 3.58 2.84
N CYS A 87 13.49 2.38 2.43
CA CYS A 87 14.08 1.11 2.88
C CYS A 87 13.83 0.01 1.82
N ASP A 88 14.85 -0.78 1.49
CA ASP A 88 14.80 -1.82 0.44
C ASP A 88 14.36 -3.21 0.94
N GLN A 89 13.87 -3.30 2.19
CA GLN A 89 13.40 -4.56 2.75
C GLN A 89 12.15 -5.09 2.02
N PRO A 90 12.00 -6.43 1.90
CA PRO A 90 10.84 -7.04 1.28
C PRO A 90 9.52 -6.63 1.94
N LEU A 91 8.48 -6.47 1.12
CA LEU A 91 7.12 -6.22 1.57
C LEU A 91 6.35 -7.54 1.61
N GLN A 92 5.68 -7.80 2.74
CA GLN A 92 4.93 -9.03 2.98
C GLN A 92 3.44 -8.70 3.15
N PRO A 93 2.61 -8.86 2.11
CA PRO A 93 1.19 -8.64 2.23
C PRO A 93 0.50 -9.85 2.88
N LYS A 94 -0.44 -9.57 3.77
CA LYS A 94 -1.19 -10.54 4.56
C LYS A 94 -2.66 -10.16 4.61
N VAL A 95 -3.55 -11.13 4.43
CA VAL A 95 -4.99 -10.92 4.67
C VAL A 95 -5.22 -10.94 6.18
N LEU A 96 -5.87 -9.89 6.70
CA LEU A 96 -6.31 -9.84 8.08
C LEU A 96 -7.72 -10.43 8.22
N CYS A 97 -8.64 -10.00 7.34
CA CYS A 97 -9.98 -10.60 7.29
C CYS A 97 -10.67 -10.35 5.94
N TYR A 98 -11.75 -11.11 5.70
CA TYR A 98 -12.67 -10.93 4.57
C TYR A 98 -13.94 -10.21 5.03
N GLU A 99 -14.37 -9.21 4.28
CA GLU A 99 -15.60 -8.46 4.51
C GLU A 99 -16.10 -7.85 3.20
N ASN A 100 -17.24 -8.32 2.70
CA ASN A 100 -17.79 -7.83 1.43
C ASN A 100 -18.55 -6.51 1.60
N ASN A 101 -19.11 -6.26 2.78
CA ASN A 101 -19.82 -5.02 3.05
C ASN A 101 -18.81 -3.87 3.24
N ILE A 102 -18.83 -2.89 2.34
CA ILE A 102 -17.89 -1.76 2.35
C ILE A 102 -17.88 -0.97 3.67
N ARG A 103 -19.04 -0.81 4.33
CA ARG A 103 -19.11 -0.08 5.61
C ARG A 103 -18.43 -0.88 6.72
N LEU A 104 -18.74 -2.17 6.82
CA LEU A 104 -18.11 -3.05 7.82
C LEU A 104 -16.61 -3.21 7.56
N ARG A 105 -16.18 -3.24 6.30
CA ARG A 105 -14.78 -3.38 5.94
C ARG A 105 -13.95 -2.17 6.37
N ARG A 106 -14.47 -0.96 6.15
CA ARG A 106 -13.86 0.29 6.65
C ARG A 106 -13.83 0.37 8.18
N ILE A 107 -14.88 -0.10 8.84
CA ILE A 107 -14.90 -0.19 10.31
C ILE A 107 -13.79 -1.14 10.80
N LYS A 108 -13.69 -2.32 10.19
CA LYS A 108 -12.64 -3.30 10.52
C LYS A 108 -11.24 -2.74 10.27
N GLU A 109 -11.00 -2.13 9.11
CA GLU A 109 -9.74 -1.43 8.79
C GLU A 109 -9.36 -0.41 9.87
N ALA A 110 -10.26 0.51 10.19
CA ALA A 110 -9.99 1.53 11.20
C ALA A 110 -9.75 0.94 12.60
N LEU A 111 -10.43 -0.14 12.98
CA LEU A 111 -10.13 -0.84 14.23
C LEU A 111 -8.74 -1.49 14.19
N TYR A 112 -8.37 -2.14 13.09
CA TYR A 112 -7.03 -2.68 12.94
C TYR A 112 -5.94 -1.60 13.01
N ILE A 113 -6.17 -0.43 12.39
CA ILE A 113 -5.24 0.70 12.47
C ILE A 113 -5.09 1.17 13.92
N ARG A 114 -6.18 1.31 14.68
CA ARG A 114 -6.17 1.75 16.09
C ARG A 114 -5.47 0.77 17.04
N HIS A 115 -5.63 -0.52 16.79
CA HIS A 115 -5.09 -1.57 17.67
C HIS A 115 -3.66 -2.00 17.33
N ASN A 116 -3.06 -1.46 16.27
CA ASN A 116 -1.71 -1.78 15.85
C ASN A 116 -0.86 -0.51 15.74
N MET A 117 0.44 -0.63 16.00
CA MET A 117 1.38 0.42 15.61
C MET A 117 1.53 0.40 14.09
N THR A 118 0.90 1.36 13.41
CA THR A 118 0.89 1.43 11.95
C THR A 118 1.59 2.70 11.45
N HIS A 119 1.97 2.67 10.18
CA HIS A 119 2.45 3.85 9.45
C HIS A 119 1.39 4.42 8.51
N ASN A 120 0.13 4.11 8.79
CA ASN A 120 -0.99 4.77 8.17
C ASN A 120 -0.93 6.27 8.49
N HIS A 121 -1.33 7.11 7.53
CA HIS A 121 -1.40 8.56 7.77
C HIS A 121 -2.56 8.91 8.71
N ASP A 122 -3.62 8.11 8.69
CA ASP A 122 -4.75 8.20 9.59
C ASP A 122 -4.57 7.30 10.83
N GLN A 123 -5.29 7.62 11.89
CA GLN A 123 -5.35 6.83 13.13
C GLN A 123 -6.58 5.91 13.16
N GLY A 124 -7.12 5.57 11.99
CA GLY A 124 -8.43 4.93 11.83
C GLY A 124 -9.58 5.93 12.03
N ALA A 125 -10.65 5.77 11.24
CA ALA A 125 -11.88 6.55 11.38
C ALA A 125 -12.37 6.59 12.83
N GLU A 126 -13.03 7.68 13.25
CA GLU A 126 -13.71 7.72 14.54
C GLU A 126 -14.79 6.65 14.60
N ILE A 127 -14.53 5.66 15.45
CA ILE A 127 -15.44 4.56 15.71
C ILE A 127 -15.86 4.68 17.17
N SER A 128 -17.18 4.76 17.40
CA SER A 128 -17.75 4.69 18.75
C SER A 128 -17.29 3.40 19.44
N GLU A 129 -16.93 3.47 20.73
CA GLU A 129 -16.41 2.36 21.53
C GLU A 129 -17.28 1.08 21.47
N LEU A 130 -18.57 1.21 21.18
CA LEU A 130 -19.50 0.09 21.00
C LEU A 130 -19.07 -0.89 19.90
N TRP A 131 -18.38 -0.42 18.87
CA TRP A 131 -17.92 -1.23 17.73
C TRP A 131 -16.56 -1.91 17.97
N ALA A 132 -15.77 -1.46 18.95
CA ALA A 132 -14.47 -2.07 19.27
C ALA A 132 -14.58 -3.55 19.66
N LYS A 133 -15.74 -3.95 20.19
CA LYS A 133 -16.04 -5.34 20.59
C LYS A 133 -16.22 -6.32 19.42
N ILE A 134 -16.27 -5.85 18.17
CA ILE A 134 -16.50 -6.71 16.99
C ILE A 134 -15.20 -7.35 16.46
N VAL A 135 -14.02 -6.86 16.86
CA VAL A 135 -12.73 -7.36 16.33
C VAL A 135 -12.25 -8.63 17.07
N THR A 136 -12.87 -8.98 18.18
CA THR A 136 -12.58 -10.25 18.88
C THR A 136 -13.52 -11.35 18.38
N HIS A 137 -13.09 -12.09 17.34
CA HIS A 137 -13.20 -13.56 17.18
C HIS A 137 -12.52 -14.01 15.88
#